data_AF-A0A1B6MHV8-F1
#
_entry.id   AF-A0A1B6MHV8-F1
#
_cell.length_a   1.000
_cell.length_b   1.000
_cell.length_c   1.000
_cell.angle_alpha   90.00
_cell.angle_beta   90.00
_cell.angle_gamma   90.00
#
_symmetry.space_group_name_H-M   'P 1'
#
loop_
_entity.id
_entity.type
_entity.pdbx_description
1 polymer ?
#
loop_
_entity_poly.entity_id
_entity_poly.type
_entity_poly.pdbx_seq_one_letter_code
_entity_poly.pdbx_strand_id
1 'polypeptide(L)'
;MSGIILKSVTCSLCLLNTFTSSSPLGLSSLRSPLKKMNSTMKAIRIHSFGGPSVLKVENDVPRPVPSEGQVLVRVQAAGMNPVDAQMREQAFSYVPKLPLILGKEVAGDIVEVVEGNTTDLDHQYKPGDRVICCLPCDSGYAEYVVCNVADTLRLPSHVSYAEGAAIYVAYFTAYRGLITKLKIRKDELVLVHGASGAVGMAAVQIAKAVGAVVVGTAGTDEGRQMVKDIGADYVVNHRDSLHLAQAVDMIPNCKGFDAILENRATKNLAMDLKA
;
A
#
# COMPACT_ATOMS: atom_id res chain seq x y z
N MET A 1 -4.47 15.12 -33.78
CA MET A 1 -5.51 14.63 -32.85
C MET A 1 -5.13 13.21 -32.47
N SER A 2 -4.41 13.07 -31.37
CA SER A 2 -3.85 11.79 -30.92
C SER A 2 -4.61 11.41 -29.66
N GLY A 3 -5.42 10.36 -29.73
CA GLY A 3 -6.36 9.97 -28.68
C GLY A 3 -5.67 9.60 -27.37
N ILE A 4 -6.12 10.21 -26.28
CA ILE A 4 -5.72 9.87 -24.92
C ILE A 4 -6.53 8.64 -24.50
N ILE A 5 -5.84 7.54 -24.19
CA ILE A 5 -6.43 6.30 -23.70
C ILE A 5 -6.66 6.45 -22.18
N LEU A 6 -7.89 6.73 -21.76
CA LEU A 6 -8.31 6.51 -20.37
C LEU A 6 -8.51 5.01 -20.14
N LYS A 7 -7.68 4.40 -19.28
CA LYS A 7 -7.93 3.06 -18.74
C LYS A 7 -8.29 3.20 -17.26
N SER A 8 -9.58 3.03 -16.93
CA SER A 8 -9.99 2.82 -15.54
C SER A 8 -9.41 1.50 -15.04
N VAL A 9 -8.94 1.48 -13.80
CA VAL A 9 -8.37 0.28 -13.17
C VAL A 9 -9.41 -0.27 -12.20
N THR A 10 -10.06 -1.35 -12.59
CA THR A 10 -10.74 -2.27 -11.65
C THR A 10 -9.72 -3.32 -11.24
N CYS A 11 -9.58 -3.56 -9.93
CA CYS A 11 -8.73 -4.61 -9.37
C CYS A 11 -9.45 -5.95 -9.53
N SER A 12 -9.04 -6.77 -10.52
CA SER A 12 -9.63 -8.08 -10.82
C SER A 12 -8.82 -9.24 -10.22
N LEU A 13 -8.46 -9.18 -8.93
CA LEU A 13 -7.94 -10.33 -8.19
C LEU A 13 -8.89 -10.72 -7.06
N CYS A 14 -10.08 -11.17 -7.43
CA CYS A 14 -11.00 -11.86 -6.54
C CYS A 14 -11.82 -12.79 -7.41
N LEU A 15 -11.26 -13.91 -7.86
CA LEU A 15 -12.00 -15.06 -8.41
C LEU A 15 -11.03 -16.22 -8.65
N LEU A 16 -11.47 -17.41 -8.20
CA LEU A 16 -10.99 -18.77 -8.49
C LEU A 16 -9.92 -19.35 -7.54
N ASN A 17 -10.36 -20.18 -6.59
CA ASN A 17 -10.33 -21.65 -6.79
C ASN A 17 -11.05 -22.39 -5.65
N THR A 18 -12.02 -23.21 -6.03
CA THR A 18 -12.59 -24.29 -5.22
C THR A 18 -12.03 -25.61 -5.75
N PHE A 19 -11.34 -26.39 -4.94
CA PHE A 19 -11.09 -27.80 -5.21
C PHE A 19 -11.34 -28.66 -3.97
N THR A 20 -11.98 -29.79 -4.23
CA THR A 20 -12.52 -30.78 -3.28
C THR A 20 -11.52 -31.87 -2.91
N SER A 21 -11.80 -32.49 -1.76
CA SER A 21 -11.27 -33.70 -1.07
C SER A 21 -10.59 -34.81 -1.92
N SER A 22 -9.80 -35.78 -1.42
CA SER A 22 -9.70 -36.55 -0.15
C SER A 22 -8.42 -37.43 -0.25
N SER A 23 -7.58 -37.70 0.77
CA SER A 23 -7.64 -38.79 1.79
C SER A 23 -6.18 -39.16 2.19
N PRO A 24 -5.95 -39.86 3.33
CA PRO A 24 -4.74 -39.70 4.16
C PRO A 24 -3.78 -40.90 4.11
N LEU A 25 -2.50 -40.69 4.47
CA LEU A 25 -1.61 -41.70 5.08
C LEU A 25 -0.47 -40.95 5.80
N GLY A 26 -0.27 -41.27 7.08
CA GLY A 26 0.64 -40.54 7.97
C GLY A 26 2.08 -41.08 7.98
N LEU A 27 2.97 -40.36 8.69
CA LEU A 27 3.91 -40.96 9.63
C LEU A 27 4.56 -39.90 10.56
N SER A 28 4.70 -40.32 11.82
CA SER A 28 5.63 -39.92 12.90
C SER A 28 5.87 -38.44 13.23
N SER A 29 5.30 -38.04 14.37
CA SER A 29 5.61 -36.81 15.09
C SER A 29 6.95 -36.87 15.84
N LEU A 30 7.85 -35.95 15.51
CA LEU A 30 8.79 -35.35 16.46
C LEU A 30 8.45 -33.87 16.56
N ARG A 31 7.34 -33.55 17.24
CA ARG A 31 7.02 -32.16 17.58
C ARG A 31 7.68 -31.83 18.91
N SER A 32 8.70 -30.98 18.87
CA SER A 32 9.18 -30.22 20.03
C SER A 32 8.00 -29.57 20.76
N PRO A 33 8.06 -29.33 22.09
CA PRO A 33 6.96 -28.70 22.81
C PRO A 33 6.74 -27.27 22.30
N LEU A 34 5.82 -27.14 21.34
CA LEU A 34 5.30 -25.85 20.89
C LEU A 34 4.64 -25.21 22.11
N LYS A 35 5.27 -24.15 22.61
CA LYS A 35 4.69 -23.24 23.60
C LYS A 35 3.25 -22.95 23.16
N LYS A 36 2.27 -23.34 23.97
CA LYS A 36 0.84 -23.27 23.65
C LYS A 36 0.48 -21.81 23.39
N MET A 37 0.55 -21.39 22.13
CA MET A 37 0.18 -20.04 21.74
C MET A 37 -1.34 -19.90 21.87
N ASN A 38 -1.82 -18.74 22.32
CA ASN A 38 -3.26 -18.47 22.38
C ASN A 38 -3.90 -18.71 21.01
N SER A 39 -5.04 -19.41 21.00
CA SER A 39 -5.82 -19.70 19.78
C SER A 39 -6.59 -18.48 19.28
N THR A 40 -6.65 -17.42 20.08
CA THR A 40 -7.29 -16.15 19.75
C THR A 40 -6.28 -15.00 19.78
N MET A 41 -6.68 -13.87 19.22
CA MET A 41 -5.90 -12.64 19.13
C MET A 41 -6.81 -11.42 19.25
N LYS A 42 -6.19 -10.27 19.51
CA LYS A 42 -6.86 -8.98 19.38
C LYS A 42 -6.90 -8.51 17.93
N ALA A 43 -8.02 -7.96 17.50
CA ALA A 43 -8.17 -7.33 16.18
C ALA A 43 -9.23 -6.23 16.16
N ILE A 44 -9.17 -5.38 15.15
CA ILE A 44 -10.25 -4.43 14.82
C ILE A 44 -11.27 -5.14 13.93
N ARG A 45 -12.50 -5.23 14.41
CA ARG A 45 -13.63 -5.90 13.75
C ARG A 45 -14.71 -4.90 13.40
N ILE A 46 -15.26 -5.06 12.20
CA ILE A 46 -16.37 -4.27 11.68
C ILE A 46 -17.53 -5.23 11.41
N HIS A 47 -18.67 -5.01 12.07
CA HIS A 47 -19.89 -5.81 11.92
C HIS A 47 -20.99 -5.14 11.10
N SER A 48 -20.83 -3.84 10.83
CA SER A 48 -21.73 -3.04 10.01
C SER A 48 -20.95 -1.91 9.36
N PHE A 49 -21.34 -1.51 8.15
CA PHE A 49 -20.71 -0.37 7.48
C PHE A 49 -21.04 0.95 8.18
N GLY A 50 -20.16 1.94 8.06
CA GLY A 50 -20.37 3.28 8.59
C GLY A 50 -19.10 4.10 8.80
N GLY A 51 -19.24 5.20 9.55
CA GLY A 51 -18.11 6.03 9.98
C GLY A 51 -17.20 5.33 11.00
N PRO A 52 -16.19 6.02 11.55
CA PRO A 52 -15.17 5.40 12.42
C PRO A 52 -15.71 4.66 13.66
N SER A 53 -16.93 4.99 14.13
CA SER A 53 -17.55 4.37 15.31
C SER A 53 -17.83 2.87 15.18
N VAL A 54 -17.84 2.32 13.96
CA VAL A 54 -18.03 0.89 13.70
C VAL A 54 -16.77 0.04 13.91
N LEU A 55 -15.60 0.68 14.08
CA LEU A 55 -14.34 -0.01 14.38
C LEU A 55 -14.35 -0.47 15.84
N LYS A 56 -14.49 -1.77 16.09
CA LYS A 56 -14.51 -2.35 17.44
C LYS A 56 -13.25 -3.17 17.69
N VAL A 57 -12.64 -2.98 18.86
CA VAL A 57 -11.57 -3.87 19.34
C VAL A 57 -12.22 -5.12 19.91
N GLU A 58 -11.86 -6.29 19.39
CA GLU A 58 -12.20 -7.60 19.95
C GLU A 58 -10.92 -8.31 20.38
N ASN A 59 -10.96 -9.06 21.50
CA ASN A 59 -9.77 -9.70 22.09
C ASN A 59 -9.73 -11.23 21.87
N ASP A 60 -10.81 -11.79 21.34
CA ASP A 60 -11.07 -13.22 21.21
C ASP A 60 -11.30 -13.65 19.76
N VAL A 61 -10.74 -12.89 18.81
CA VAL A 61 -10.81 -13.23 17.38
C VAL A 61 -9.93 -14.46 17.11
N PRO A 62 -10.39 -15.50 16.39
CA PRO A 62 -9.57 -16.66 16.06
C PRO A 62 -8.28 -16.23 15.36
N ARG A 63 -7.14 -16.73 15.84
CA ARG A 63 -5.86 -16.47 15.20
C ARG A 63 -5.79 -17.24 13.88
N PRO A 64 -5.35 -16.62 12.77
CA PRO A 64 -5.24 -17.32 11.50
C PRO A 64 -4.13 -18.37 11.56
N VAL A 65 -4.29 -19.43 10.77
CA VAL A 65 -3.33 -20.55 10.67
C VAL A 65 -2.75 -20.53 9.25
N PRO A 66 -1.42 -20.45 9.09
CA PRO A 66 -0.81 -20.47 7.76
C PRO A 66 -0.99 -21.84 7.11
N SER A 67 -1.18 -21.84 5.79
CA SER A 67 -1.14 -23.03 4.94
C SER A 67 0.18 -23.11 4.18
N GLU A 68 0.40 -24.17 3.41
CA GLU A 68 1.57 -24.36 2.56
C GLU A 68 1.88 -23.10 1.71
N GLY A 69 3.14 -22.65 1.71
CA GLY A 69 3.59 -21.46 0.99
C GLY A 69 3.23 -20.13 1.68
N GLN A 70 2.83 -20.18 2.95
CA GLN A 70 2.45 -19.00 3.74
C GLN A 70 3.29 -18.87 5.01
N VAL A 71 3.31 -17.63 5.51
CA VAL A 71 3.94 -17.27 6.78
C VAL A 71 2.90 -16.67 7.73
N LEU A 72 3.04 -16.95 9.02
CA LEU A 72 2.32 -16.24 10.07
C LEU A 72 3.21 -15.12 10.58
N VAL A 73 2.70 -13.90 10.56
CA VAL A 73 3.42 -12.69 10.99
C VAL A 73 2.74 -12.12 12.21
N ARG A 74 3.52 -11.85 13.26
CA ARG A 74 3.10 -11.03 14.39
C ARG A 74 3.27 -9.57 14.00
N VAL A 75 2.16 -8.85 13.93
CA VAL A 75 2.11 -7.46 13.47
C VAL A 75 2.72 -6.53 14.51
N GLN A 76 3.66 -5.69 14.06
CA GLN A 76 4.27 -4.64 14.88
C GLN A 76 3.76 -3.25 14.47
N ALA A 77 3.44 -3.07 13.18
CA ALA A 77 2.80 -1.88 12.64
C ALA A 77 1.89 -2.24 11.45
N ALA A 78 0.83 -1.48 11.25
CA ALA A 78 -0.09 -1.62 10.11
C ALA A 78 -0.28 -0.28 9.40
N GLY A 79 -0.28 -0.30 8.07
CA GLY A 79 -0.50 0.88 7.24
C GLY A 79 -1.99 1.20 7.14
N MET A 80 -2.33 2.49 7.24
CA MET A 80 -3.71 2.98 7.05
C MET A 80 -3.83 3.71 5.72
N ASN A 81 -4.82 3.34 4.93
CA ASN A 81 -5.01 3.81 3.57
C ASN A 81 -6.41 4.40 3.36
N PRO A 82 -6.59 5.39 2.45
CA PRO A 82 -7.93 5.93 2.15
C PRO A 82 -8.95 4.88 1.71
N VAL A 83 -8.49 3.81 1.03
CA VAL A 83 -9.35 2.68 0.62
C VAL A 83 -9.94 1.93 1.83
N ASP A 84 -9.25 1.91 2.98
CA ASP A 84 -9.76 1.27 4.19
C ASP A 84 -11.02 2.00 4.70
N ALA A 85 -11.00 3.34 4.66
CA ALA A 85 -12.16 4.16 4.99
C ALA A 85 -13.30 3.97 3.98
N GLN A 86 -12.98 3.94 2.68
CA GLN A 86 -13.98 3.70 1.62
C GLN A 86 -14.64 2.33 1.76
N MET A 87 -13.88 1.28 2.08
CA MET A 87 -14.41 -0.06 2.34
C MET A 87 -15.30 -0.10 3.59
N ARG A 88 -14.88 0.55 4.68
CA ARG A 88 -15.66 0.68 5.91
C ARG A 88 -17.01 1.38 5.68
N GLU A 89 -17.02 2.40 4.82
CA GLU A 89 -18.19 3.23 4.50
C GLU A 89 -19.07 2.67 3.37
N GLN A 90 -18.71 1.51 2.79
CA GLN A 90 -19.36 0.95 1.61
C GLN A 90 -19.32 1.90 0.39
N ALA A 91 -18.31 2.77 0.32
CA ALA A 91 -18.06 3.71 -0.77
C ALA A 91 -17.06 3.18 -1.81
N PHE A 92 -16.63 1.92 -1.68
CA PHE A 92 -15.74 1.25 -2.61
C PHE A 92 -16.51 0.29 -3.53
N SER A 93 -16.03 0.06 -4.76
CA SER A 93 -16.73 -0.77 -5.76
C SER A 93 -16.86 -2.24 -5.36
N TYR A 94 -15.97 -2.73 -4.50
CA TYR A 94 -16.04 -4.04 -3.88
C TYR A 94 -16.69 -3.93 -2.50
N VAL A 95 -17.69 -4.77 -2.24
CA VAL A 95 -18.36 -4.86 -0.94
C VAL A 95 -17.81 -6.08 -0.18
N PRO A 96 -17.05 -5.87 0.91
CA PRO A 96 -16.50 -6.97 1.68
C PRO A 96 -17.59 -7.68 2.49
N LYS A 97 -17.37 -8.97 2.78
CA LYS A 97 -18.24 -9.73 3.66
C LYS A 97 -17.99 -9.34 5.12
N LEU A 98 -19.06 -9.05 5.85
CA LEU A 98 -19.02 -8.80 7.29
C LEU A 98 -19.12 -10.12 8.10
N PRO A 99 -18.53 -10.19 9.30
CA PRO A 99 -17.64 -9.19 9.88
C PRO A 99 -16.24 -9.23 9.24
N LEU A 100 -15.63 -8.07 9.01
CA LEU A 100 -14.29 -7.99 8.41
C LEU A 100 -13.24 -7.37 9.35
N ILE A 101 -11.98 -7.66 9.03
CA ILE A 101 -10.79 -6.96 9.54
C ILE A 101 -10.20 -6.20 8.35
N LEU A 102 -9.90 -4.91 8.53
CA LEU A 102 -9.27 -4.08 7.49
C LEU A 102 -7.73 -4.14 7.57
N GLY A 103 -7.08 -3.49 6.61
CA GLY A 103 -5.63 -3.29 6.59
C GLY A 103 -4.98 -4.06 5.47
N LYS A 104 -4.39 -3.32 4.53
CA LYS A 104 -3.78 -3.83 3.29
C LYS A 104 -2.28 -4.10 3.38
N GLU A 105 -1.65 -3.64 4.45
CA GLU A 105 -0.22 -3.81 4.64
C GLU A 105 0.14 -3.82 6.11
N VAL A 106 1.15 -4.61 6.45
CA VAL A 106 1.75 -4.65 7.80
C VAL A 106 3.25 -4.76 7.71
N ALA A 107 3.92 -4.40 8.80
CA ALA A 107 5.28 -4.81 9.09
C ALA A 107 5.33 -5.56 10.42
N GLY A 108 6.12 -6.62 10.48
CA GLY A 108 6.16 -7.47 11.66
C GLY A 108 7.25 -8.53 11.64
N ASP A 109 7.13 -9.48 12.56
CA ASP A 109 8.05 -10.61 12.70
C ASP A 109 7.36 -11.88 12.23
N ILE A 110 8.04 -12.68 11.41
CA ILE A 110 7.60 -14.05 11.13
C ILE A 110 7.65 -14.85 12.44
N VAL A 111 6.56 -15.53 12.78
CA VAL A 111 6.50 -16.44 13.93
C VAL A 111 6.33 -17.90 13.53
N GLU A 112 5.86 -18.17 12.32
CA GLU A 112 5.69 -19.50 11.74
C GLU A 112 5.85 -19.44 10.23
N VAL A 113 6.47 -20.46 9.66
CA VAL A 113 6.61 -20.66 8.20
C VAL A 113 6.09 -22.05 7.90
N VAL A 114 5.19 -22.17 6.92
CA VAL A 114 4.76 -23.46 6.40
C VAL A 114 5.38 -23.59 5.02
N GLU A 115 6.50 -24.31 4.95
CA GLU A 115 7.20 -24.58 3.71
C GLU A 115 6.26 -25.22 2.70
N GLY A 116 6.37 -24.79 1.45
CA GLY A 116 5.68 -25.39 0.32
C GLY A 116 6.63 -25.71 -0.82
N ASN A 117 6.10 -26.35 -1.86
CA ASN A 117 6.81 -26.62 -3.12
C ASN A 117 7.09 -25.34 -3.94
N THR A 118 7.66 -24.31 -3.31
CA THR A 118 8.05 -23.06 -3.99
C THR A 118 9.52 -23.16 -4.40
N THR A 119 9.78 -23.83 -5.52
CA THR A 119 11.11 -23.86 -6.18
C THR A 119 11.57 -22.48 -6.66
N ASP A 120 10.67 -21.49 -6.65
CA ASP A 120 10.84 -20.21 -7.35
C ASP A 120 11.12 -19.02 -6.42
N LEU A 121 11.25 -19.26 -5.11
CA LEU A 121 11.45 -18.19 -4.13
C LEU A 121 12.80 -18.40 -3.44
N ASP A 122 13.83 -17.66 -3.88
CA ASP A 122 15.15 -17.51 -3.24
C ASP A 122 15.07 -16.92 -1.80
N HIS A 123 13.89 -16.92 -1.19
CA HIS A 123 13.62 -16.33 0.11
C HIS A 123 13.40 -17.44 1.13
N GLN A 124 14.50 -17.95 1.67
CA GLN A 124 14.49 -18.79 2.88
C GLN A 124 14.06 -17.93 4.08
N TYR A 125 12.77 -17.70 4.22
CA TYR A 125 12.20 -17.06 5.39
C TYR A 125 12.26 -18.00 6.59
N LYS A 126 12.48 -17.43 7.78
CA LYS A 126 12.45 -18.18 9.04
C LYS A 126 11.78 -17.37 10.15
N PRO A 127 11.29 -18.03 11.21
CA PRO A 127 10.83 -17.33 12.41
C PRO A 127 11.87 -16.34 12.93
N GLY A 128 11.43 -15.15 13.31
CA GLY A 128 12.26 -14.03 13.73
C GLY A 128 12.68 -13.08 12.61
N ASP A 129 12.48 -13.43 11.33
CA ASP A 129 12.73 -12.50 10.23
C ASP A 129 11.73 -11.33 10.28
N ARG A 130 12.25 -10.12 10.05
CA ARG A 130 11.46 -8.89 9.95
C ARG A 130 10.95 -8.73 8.52
N VAL A 131 9.67 -8.48 8.35
CA VAL A 131 9.03 -8.43 7.04
C VAL A 131 8.01 -7.31 6.90
N ILE A 132 7.74 -6.96 5.64
CA ILE A 132 6.60 -6.18 5.17
C ILE A 132 5.71 -7.15 4.40
N CYS A 133 4.40 -7.12 4.64
CA CYS A 133 3.44 -7.98 3.98
C CYS A 133 2.39 -7.15 3.25
N CYS A 134 2.14 -7.51 1.99
CA CYS A 134 0.94 -7.13 1.26
C CYS A 134 -0.22 -8.04 1.66
N LEU A 135 -1.39 -7.45 1.89
CA LEU A 135 -2.61 -8.15 2.28
C LEU A 135 -3.75 -7.82 1.31
N PRO A 136 -3.83 -8.47 0.12
CA PRO A 136 -4.85 -8.17 -0.88
C PRO A 136 -6.28 -8.35 -0.38
N CYS A 137 -6.48 -9.30 0.55
CA CYS A 137 -7.79 -9.68 1.09
C CYS A 137 -8.15 -9.01 2.42
N ASP A 138 -7.38 -8.00 2.86
CA ASP A 138 -7.59 -7.26 4.11
C ASP A 138 -7.52 -8.12 5.39
N SER A 139 -6.54 -7.84 6.25
CA SER A 139 -6.42 -8.50 7.57
C SER A 139 -5.46 -7.80 8.54
N GLY A 140 -4.86 -6.67 8.13
CA GLY A 140 -3.71 -6.07 8.80
C GLY A 140 -3.97 -5.47 10.17
N TYR A 141 -5.22 -5.10 10.50
CA TYR A 141 -5.58 -4.52 11.80
C TYR A 141 -5.84 -5.61 12.84
N ALA A 142 -4.86 -6.50 13.01
CA ALA A 142 -4.87 -7.63 13.93
C ALA A 142 -3.47 -7.86 14.50
N GLU A 143 -3.35 -8.60 15.62
CA GLU A 143 -2.05 -8.95 16.18
C GLU A 143 -1.27 -9.97 15.33
N TYR A 144 -1.97 -10.79 14.54
CA TYR A 144 -1.38 -11.78 13.65
C TYR A 144 -2.07 -11.81 12.29
N VAL A 145 -1.27 -11.97 11.24
CA VAL A 145 -1.77 -12.14 9.86
C VAL A 145 -1.06 -13.29 9.17
N VAL A 146 -1.78 -13.93 8.25
CA VAL A 146 -1.18 -14.90 7.32
C VAL A 146 -0.92 -14.17 6.00
N CYS A 147 0.28 -14.33 5.46
CA CYS A 147 0.68 -13.75 4.18
C CYS A 147 1.30 -14.84 3.31
N ASN A 148 1.07 -14.76 1.99
CA ASN A 148 1.80 -15.61 1.06
C ASN A 148 3.26 -15.18 1.03
N VAL A 149 4.18 -16.13 0.86
CA VAL A 149 5.61 -15.83 0.75
C VAL A 149 5.89 -14.86 -0.42
N ALA A 150 5.16 -14.99 -1.53
CA ALA A 150 5.27 -14.11 -2.69
C ALA A 150 4.82 -12.65 -2.44
N ASP A 151 3.99 -12.43 -1.43
CA ASP A 151 3.46 -11.13 -1.02
C ASP A 151 4.25 -10.52 0.16
N THR A 152 5.38 -11.14 0.51
CA THR A 152 6.22 -10.78 1.66
C THR A 152 7.58 -10.27 1.19
N LEU A 153 8.03 -9.15 1.77
CA LEU A 153 9.35 -8.56 1.54
C LEU A 153 10.13 -8.50 2.86
N ARG A 154 11.45 -8.71 2.81
CA ARG A 154 12.31 -8.50 3.99
C ARG A 154 12.37 -7.03 4.36
N LEU A 155 12.19 -6.74 5.65
CA LEU A 155 12.38 -5.41 6.22
C LEU A 155 13.84 -5.24 6.66
N PRO A 156 14.61 -4.29 6.08
CA PRO A 156 15.99 -4.05 6.49
C PRO A 156 16.10 -3.70 7.98
N SER A 157 17.19 -4.11 8.62
CA SER A 157 17.38 -3.93 10.07
C SER A 157 17.34 -2.47 10.53
N HIS A 158 17.77 -1.53 9.67
CA HIS A 158 17.80 -0.10 9.95
C HIS A 158 16.47 0.62 9.70
N VAL A 159 15.48 -0.04 9.09
CA VAL A 159 14.15 0.52 8.86
C VAL A 159 13.23 0.09 9.99
N SER A 160 12.50 1.01 10.59
CA SER A 160 11.52 0.72 11.64
C SER A 160 10.30 -0.04 11.08
N TYR A 161 9.53 -0.70 11.94
CA TYR A 161 8.28 -1.33 11.49
C TYR A 161 7.26 -0.30 10.99
N ALA A 162 7.21 0.89 11.61
CA ALA A 162 6.31 1.96 11.18
C ALA A 162 6.65 2.45 9.76
N GLU A 163 7.93 2.66 9.46
CA GLU A 163 8.38 2.98 8.10
C GLU A 163 8.07 1.83 7.14
N GLY A 164 8.35 0.58 7.53
CA GLY A 164 8.05 -0.60 6.71
C GLY A 164 6.57 -0.73 6.36
N ALA A 165 5.67 -0.47 7.31
CA ALA A 165 4.23 -0.50 7.12
C ALA A 165 3.69 0.68 6.29
N ALA A 166 4.54 1.64 5.93
CA ALA A 166 4.19 2.76 5.04
C ALA A 166 4.72 2.56 3.60
N ILE A 167 5.36 1.42 3.30
CA ILE A 167 6.01 1.20 2.01
C ILE A 167 5.02 0.66 0.97
N TYR A 168 4.31 -0.42 1.28
CA TYR A 168 3.72 -1.26 0.24
C TYR A 168 2.67 -0.51 -0.59
N VAL A 169 1.56 -0.06 0.00
CA VAL A 169 0.48 0.59 -0.76
C VAL A 169 0.97 1.89 -1.38
N ALA A 170 1.66 2.73 -0.62
CA ALA A 170 2.10 4.04 -1.09
C ALA A 170 3.13 3.95 -2.23
N TYR A 171 4.23 3.21 -2.04
CA TYR A 171 5.32 3.16 -3.01
C TYR A 171 4.99 2.31 -4.22
N PHE A 172 4.29 1.18 -4.06
CA PHE A 172 3.89 0.39 -5.25
C PHE A 172 2.88 1.15 -6.10
N THR A 173 1.98 1.94 -5.49
CA THR A 173 1.05 2.81 -6.24
C THR A 173 1.81 3.88 -7.00
N ALA A 174 2.71 4.60 -6.34
CA ALA A 174 3.54 5.64 -6.95
C ALA A 174 4.43 5.06 -8.08
N TYR A 175 5.10 3.94 -7.82
CA TYR A 175 5.97 3.26 -8.78
C TYR A 175 5.19 2.78 -10.01
N ARG A 176 4.02 2.18 -9.82
CA ARG A 176 3.15 1.78 -10.93
C ARG A 176 2.72 2.98 -11.75
N GLY A 177 2.32 4.08 -11.10
CA GLY A 177 1.93 5.32 -11.77
C GLY A 177 3.07 5.90 -12.60
N LEU A 178 4.20 6.19 -11.97
CA LEU A 178 5.33 6.89 -12.59
C LEU A 178 6.12 6.01 -13.55
N ILE A 179 6.50 4.81 -13.13
CA ILE A 179 7.45 3.97 -13.88
C ILE A 179 6.73 3.07 -14.88
N THR A 180 5.64 2.42 -14.46
CA THR A 180 4.97 1.44 -15.32
C THR A 180 4.01 2.11 -16.31
N LYS A 181 3.24 3.11 -15.87
CA LYS A 181 2.21 3.77 -16.68
C LYS A 181 2.73 4.99 -17.42
N LEU A 182 3.28 5.96 -16.70
CA LEU A 182 3.78 7.21 -17.27
C LEU A 182 5.15 7.03 -17.93
N LYS A 183 5.96 6.07 -17.45
CA LYS A 183 7.31 5.76 -17.95
C LYS A 183 8.21 6.98 -17.96
N ILE A 184 8.18 7.73 -16.86
CA ILE A 184 8.93 8.97 -16.72
C ILE A 184 10.42 8.76 -16.95
N ARG A 185 11.09 9.80 -17.43
CA ARG A 185 12.52 9.79 -17.77
C ARG A 185 13.26 10.92 -17.05
N LYS A 186 14.58 10.81 -17.08
CA LYS A 186 15.47 11.87 -16.63
C LYS A 186 15.13 13.18 -17.36
N ASP A 187 15.19 14.29 -16.63
CA ASP A 187 14.97 15.66 -17.10
C ASP A 187 13.52 15.98 -17.54
N GLU A 188 12.58 15.02 -17.49
CA GLU A 188 11.15 15.30 -17.69
C GLU A 188 10.55 16.06 -16.50
N LEU A 189 9.58 16.92 -16.79
CA LEU A 189 8.86 17.71 -15.80
C LEU A 189 7.62 16.98 -15.28
N VAL A 190 7.64 16.60 -14.00
CA VAL A 190 6.63 15.78 -13.35
C VAL A 190 5.87 16.58 -12.29
N LEU A 191 4.56 16.73 -12.45
CA LEU A 191 3.67 17.30 -11.42
C LEU A 191 3.11 16.19 -10.52
N VAL A 192 3.25 16.35 -9.21
CA VAL A 192 2.70 15.45 -8.19
C VAL A 192 1.65 16.18 -7.37
N HIS A 193 0.38 15.86 -7.61
CA HIS A 193 -0.72 16.41 -6.81
C HIS A 193 -0.86 15.72 -5.46
N GLY A 194 -1.01 16.52 -4.39
CA GLY A 194 -1.08 16.00 -3.03
C GLY A 194 0.23 15.37 -2.59
N ALA A 195 1.36 16.00 -2.95
CA ALA A 195 2.71 15.52 -2.70
C ALA A 195 3.03 15.29 -1.21
N SER A 196 2.31 15.95 -0.30
CA SER A 196 2.46 15.77 1.16
C SER A 196 1.68 14.57 1.73
N GLY A 197 0.99 13.78 0.90
CA GLY A 197 0.38 12.50 1.31
C GLY A 197 1.31 11.32 1.03
N ALA A 198 1.04 10.15 1.59
CA ALA A 198 1.93 8.98 1.50
C ALA A 198 2.32 8.60 0.05
N VAL A 199 1.35 8.48 -0.86
CA VAL A 199 1.61 8.21 -2.30
C VAL A 199 2.38 9.36 -2.94
N GLY A 200 2.04 10.60 -2.60
CA GLY A 200 2.70 11.80 -3.11
C GLY A 200 4.17 11.85 -2.70
N MET A 201 4.48 11.57 -1.44
CA MET A 201 5.85 11.55 -0.92
C MET A 201 6.67 10.48 -1.63
N ALA A 202 6.13 9.26 -1.76
CA ALA A 202 6.76 8.19 -2.51
C ALA A 202 6.98 8.57 -3.98
N ALA A 203 6.01 9.23 -4.61
CA ALA A 203 6.11 9.69 -5.99
C ALA A 203 7.21 10.74 -6.18
N VAL A 204 7.34 11.71 -5.28
CA VAL A 204 8.44 12.69 -5.32
C VAL A 204 9.78 11.97 -5.26
N GLN A 205 9.98 11.09 -4.27
CA GLN A 205 11.25 10.38 -4.10
C GLN A 205 11.58 9.49 -5.31
N ILE A 206 10.62 8.75 -5.84
CA ILE A 206 10.80 7.90 -7.03
C ILE A 206 11.13 8.75 -8.26
N ALA A 207 10.39 9.84 -8.51
CA ALA A 207 10.65 10.73 -9.64
C ALA A 207 12.04 11.37 -9.56
N LYS A 208 12.46 11.81 -8.36
CA LYS A 208 13.82 12.32 -8.13
C LYS A 208 14.89 11.25 -8.33
N ALA A 209 14.65 10.01 -7.93
CA ALA A 209 15.58 8.90 -8.18
C ALA A 209 15.76 8.58 -9.68
N VAL A 210 14.73 8.82 -10.51
CA VAL A 210 14.81 8.74 -11.97
C VAL A 210 15.61 9.91 -12.57
N GLY A 211 15.75 11.02 -11.84
CA GLY A 211 16.38 12.26 -12.29
C GLY A 211 15.40 13.20 -13.00
N ALA A 212 14.10 13.09 -12.73
CA ALA A 212 13.09 14.03 -13.20
C ALA A 212 13.15 15.36 -12.44
N VAL A 213 12.56 16.41 -13.02
CA VAL A 213 12.27 17.68 -12.36
C VAL A 213 10.86 17.60 -11.78
N VAL A 214 10.72 17.77 -10.48
CA VAL A 214 9.48 17.51 -9.74
C VAL A 214 8.86 18.80 -9.23
N VAL A 215 7.60 19.01 -9.57
CA VAL A 215 6.73 20.00 -8.93
C VAL A 215 5.74 19.29 -8.02
N GLY A 216 5.78 19.58 -6.72
CA GLY A 216 4.84 19.04 -5.75
C GLY A 216 3.75 20.03 -5.38
N THR A 217 2.54 19.55 -5.07
CA THR A 217 1.49 20.40 -4.50
C THR A 217 1.11 19.97 -3.07
N ALA A 218 1.05 20.92 -2.14
CA ALA A 218 0.61 20.68 -0.75
C ALA A 218 -0.14 21.89 -0.18
N GLY A 219 -1.07 21.65 0.75
CA GLY A 219 -2.04 22.67 1.19
C GLY A 219 -1.64 23.47 2.44
N THR A 220 -0.65 23.01 3.20
CA THR A 220 -0.15 23.69 4.40
C THR A 220 1.33 24.02 4.24
N ASP A 221 1.83 24.94 5.04
CA ASP A 221 3.22 25.40 4.94
C ASP A 221 4.18 24.29 5.36
N GLU A 222 3.83 23.54 6.40
CA GLU A 222 4.56 22.36 6.86
C GLU A 222 4.57 21.26 5.80
N GLY A 223 3.44 21.03 5.14
CA GLY A 223 3.34 20.05 4.05
C GLY A 223 4.18 20.46 2.85
N ARG A 224 4.24 21.75 2.52
CA ARG A 224 5.08 22.25 1.42
C ARG A 224 6.56 22.16 1.77
N GLN A 225 6.95 22.50 3.00
CA GLN A 225 8.32 22.36 3.47
C GLN A 225 8.76 20.90 3.43
N MET A 226 7.93 19.97 3.93
CA MET A 226 8.22 18.54 3.88
C MET A 226 8.37 18.03 2.43
N VAL A 227 7.52 18.45 1.50
CA VAL A 227 7.63 18.07 0.08
C VAL A 227 8.95 18.56 -0.54
N LYS A 228 9.42 19.74 -0.14
CA LYS A 228 10.72 20.25 -0.54
C LYS A 228 11.87 19.44 0.06
N ASP A 229 11.79 19.12 1.35
CA ASP A 229 12.82 18.37 2.08
C ASP A 229 13.02 16.96 1.52
N ILE A 230 11.97 16.32 1.00
CA ILE A 230 12.05 15.00 0.34
C ILE A 230 12.48 15.08 -1.14
N GLY A 231 12.75 16.28 -1.67
CA GLY A 231 13.47 16.47 -2.92
C GLY A 231 12.71 17.13 -4.07
N ALA A 232 11.48 17.62 -3.88
CA ALA A 232 10.79 18.36 -4.94
C ALA A 232 11.56 19.66 -5.29
N ASP A 233 11.72 19.94 -6.58
CA ASP A 233 12.43 21.13 -7.06
C ASP A 233 11.58 22.40 -6.87
N TYR A 234 10.27 22.26 -7.07
CA TYR A 234 9.29 23.34 -6.89
C TYR A 234 8.09 22.83 -6.09
N VAL A 235 7.49 23.72 -5.28
CA VAL A 235 6.32 23.38 -4.47
C VAL A 235 5.29 24.50 -4.51
N VAL A 236 4.03 24.16 -4.82
CA VAL A 236 2.92 25.12 -4.90
C VAL A 236 1.79 24.79 -3.93
N ASN A 237 1.05 25.81 -3.54
CA ASN A 237 -0.09 25.66 -2.63
C ASN A 237 -1.37 25.31 -3.40
N HIS A 238 -1.82 24.06 -3.38
CA HIS A 238 -3.04 23.64 -4.09
C HIS A 238 -4.35 24.22 -3.50
N ARG A 239 -4.29 25.01 -2.41
CA ARG A 239 -5.43 25.79 -1.92
C ARG A 239 -5.59 27.12 -2.67
N ASP A 240 -4.54 27.60 -3.33
CA ASP A 240 -4.60 28.73 -4.25
C ASP A 240 -5.20 28.25 -5.59
N SER A 241 -6.17 28.98 -6.15
CA SER A 241 -6.76 28.63 -7.45
C SER A 241 -5.78 28.82 -8.61
N LEU A 242 -4.72 29.61 -8.44
CA LEU A 242 -3.71 29.92 -9.46
C LEU A 242 -2.46 29.03 -9.37
N HIS A 243 -2.44 28.04 -8.48
CA HIS A 243 -1.24 27.22 -8.21
C HIS A 243 -0.61 26.56 -9.44
N LEU A 244 -1.40 26.14 -10.44
CA LEU A 244 -0.86 25.56 -11.67
C LEU A 244 -0.20 26.60 -12.57
N ALA A 245 -0.80 27.78 -12.71
CA ALA A 245 -0.18 28.90 -13.43
C ALA A 245 1.14 29.31 -12.75
N GLN A 246 1.11 29.43 -11.42
CA GLN A 246 2.32 29.69 -10.62
C GLN A 246 3.40 28.61 -10.85
N ALA A 247 3.01 27.33 -10.89
CA ALA A 247 3.95 26.24 -11.13
C ALA A 247 4.63 26.34 -12.51
N VAL A 248 3.87 26.69 -13.55
CA VAL A 248 4.40 26.90 -14.91
C VAL A 248 5.32 28.13 -14.95
N ASP A 249 4.90 29.25 -14.33
CA ASP A 249 5.65 30.50 -14.32
C ASP A 249 6.99 30.41 -13.57
N MET A 250 7.09 29.52 -12.58
CA MET A 250 8.34 29.27 -11.84
C MET A 250 9.42 28.57 -12.68
N ILE A 251 9.06 27.98 -13.82
CA ILE A 251 9.94 27.12 -14.61
C ILE A 251 10.27 27.83 -15.93
N PRO A 252 11.55 28.14 -16.18
CA PRO A 252 11.96 28.81 -17.41
C PRO A 252 11.55 28.04 -18.66
N ASN A 253 10.88 28.70 -19.61
CA ASN A 253 10.42 28.13 -20.87
C ASN A 253 9.47 26.92 -20.71
N CYS A 254 8.76 26.82 -19.58
CA CYS A 254 7.79 25.76 -19.36
C CYS A 254 6.65 25.83 -20.39
N LYS A 255 6.34 24.68 -20.99
CA LYS A 255 5.23 24.50 -21.95
C LYS A 255 4.13 23.59 -21.41
N GLY A 256 4.23 23.24 -20.13
CA GLY A 256 3.41 22.25 -19.44
C GLY A 256 4.23 21.08 -18.92
N PHE A 257 3.53 20.09 -18.34
CA PHE A 257 4.14 18.94 -17.66
C PHE A 257 4.19 17.71 -18.58
N ASP A 258 5.32 17.00 -18.59
CA ASP A 258 5.46 15.74 -19.33
C ASP A 258 4.65 14.61 -18.68
N ALA A 259 4.51 14.66 -17.35
CA ALA A 259 3.71 13.71 -16.59
C ALA A 259 3.02 14.36 -15.38
N ILE A 260 1.78 13.96 -15.11
CA ILE A 260 1.01 14.40 -13.95
C ILE A 260 0.52 13.17 -13.18
N LEU A 261 0.88 13.08 -11.90
CA LEU A 261 0.32 12.10 -10.97
C LEU A 261 -0.82 12.75 -10.18
N GLU A 262 -2.06 12.41 -10.56
CA GLU A 262 -3.28 13.04 -10.06
C GLU A 262 -4.06 12.11 -9.10
N ASN A 263 -4.23 12.55 -7.85
CA ASN A 263 -4.87 11.78 -6.76
C ASN A 263 -6.32 12.23 -6.44
N ARG A 264 -6.79 13.31 -7.06
CA ARG A 264 -8.10 13.97 -6.90
C ARG A 264 -8.67 14.43 -8.25
N ALA A 265 -8.65 13.55 -9.24
CA ALA A 265 -9.04 13.85 -10.63
C ALA A 265 -10.43 14.50 -10.78
N THR A 266 -11.39 14.22 -9.88
CA THR A 266 -12.72 14.86 -9.88
C THR A 266 -12.66 16.38 -9.73
N LYS A 267 -11.58 16.92 -9.15
CA LYS A 267 -11.36 18.36 -8.96
C LYS A 267 -10.39 18.93 -9.99
N ASN A 268 -9.30 18.23 -10.29
CA ASN A 268 -8.15 18.83 -10.98
C ASN A 268 -8.07 18.51 -12.47
N LEU A 269 -8.64 17.38 -12.93
CA LEU A 269 -8.37 16.83 -14.26
C LEU A 269 -8.63 17.83 -15.41
N ALA A 270 -9.67 18.66 -15.30
CA ALA A 270 -9.98 19.64 -16.33
C ALA A 270 -8.93 20.76 -16.45
N MET A 271 -8.22 21.06 -15.36
CA MET A 271 -7.10 22.00 -15.34
C MET A 271 -5.81 21.30 -15.77
N ASP A 272 -5.59 20.06 -15.33
CA ASP A 272 -4.41 19.26 -15.69
C ASP A 272 -4.27 19.08 -17.21
N LEU A 273 -5.39 18.89 -17.92
CA LEU A 273 -5.40 18.76 -19.38
C LEU A 273 -5.08 20.05 -20.14
N LYS A 274 -5.03 21.19 -19.45
CA LYS A 274 -4.71 22.51 -20.01
C LYS A 274 -3.35 23.05 -19.54
N ALA A 275 -2.73 22.36 -18.58
CA ALA A 275 -1.51 22.78 -17.91
C ALA A 275 -0.26 22.44 -18.71
#